data_AF-V9IHT0-F1
#
_entry.id   AF-V9IHT0-F1
#
_cell.length_a   1.000
_cell.length_b   1.000
_cell.length_c   1.000
_cell.angle_alpha   90.00
_cell.angle_beta   90.00
_cell.angle_gamma   90.00
#
_symmetry.space_group_name_H-M   'P 1'
#
loop_
_entity.id
_entity.type
_entity.pdbx_description
1 polymer ?
#
loop_
_entity_poly.entity_id
_entity_poly.type
_entity_poly.pdbx_seq_one_letter_code
_entity_poly.pdbx_strand_id
1 'polypeptide(L)'
;MKTIVIISAICVCVSAMTHEELKSGIHTLQSICMPETGATEQIINEIYDGNINVDDENVQSYVECMMKKFNIVDDNGNFNEEVTRDVVSAILDENEN
;
A
#
# COMPACT_ATOMS: atom_id res chain seq x y z
N MET A 1 -16.16 -39.32 23.24
CA MET A 1 -16.90 -38.03 23.16
C MET A 1 -16.40 -37.08 24.24
N LYS A 2 -15.19 -36.51 24.08
CA LYS A 2 -14.62 -35.45 24.95
C LYS A 2 -13.58 -34.58 24.19
N THR A 3 -13.72 -34.45 22.88
CA THR A 3 -12.76 -33.73 22.01
C THR A 3 -13.45 -32.71 21.12
N ILE A 4 -14.41 -32.00 21.68
CA ILE A 4 -15.05 -30.85 21.03
C ILE A 4 -15.01 -29.74 22.08
N VAL A 5 -14.76 -28.51 21.65
CA VAL A 5 -14.66 -27.27 22.46
C VAL A 5 -13.25 -26.92 22.96
N ILE A 6 -12.25 -26.81 22.06
CA ILE A 6 -11.12 -25.86 22.25
C ILE A 6 -10.66 -25.30 20.88
N ILE A 7 -11.58 -24.78 20.07
CA ILE A 7 -11.26 -23.98 18.88
C ILE A 7 -12.13 -22.72 18.95
N SER A 8 -11.79 -21.78 19.84
CA SER A 8 -12.55 -20.54 20.04
C SER A 8 -11.67 -19.42 20.62
N ALA A 9 -10.40 -19.33 20.23
CA ALA A 9 -9.53 -18.26 20.68
C ALA A 9 -8.43 -17.89 19.69
N ILE A 10 -8.68 -18.02 18.38
CA ILE A 10 -7.91 -17.20 17.43
C ILE A 10 -8.60 -15.84 17.47
N CYS A 11 -8.19 -15.03 18.44
CA CYS A 11 -8.36 -13.60 18.38
C CYS A 11 -7.63 -13.18 17.10
N VAL A 12 -8.37 -12.96 16.02
CA VAL A 12 -7.84 -12.27 14.84
C VAL A 12 -7.61 -10.85 15.35
N CYS A 13 -6.41 -10.61 15.88
CA CYS A 13 -5.94 -9.27 16.12
C CYS A 13 -5.89 -8.63 14.73
N VAL A 14 -6.89 -7.82 14.39
CA VAL A 14 -6.76 -6.87 13.28
C VAL A 14 -5.71 -5.88 13.78
N SER A 15 -4.45 -6.21 13.57
CA SER A 15 -3.34 -5.30 13.82
C SER A 15 -3.48 -4.19 12.78
N ALA A 16 -3.85 -2.99 13.24
CA ALA A 16 -3.74 -1.80 12.43
C ALA A 16 -2.31 -1.71 11.89
N MET A 17 -2.16 -1.42 10.60
CA MET A 17 -0.85 -1.20 9.98
C MET A 17 -0.18 -0.01 10.67
N THR A 18 1.01 -0.22 11.21
CA THR A 18 1.80 0.86 11.81
C THR A 18 2.46 1.74 10.74
N HIS A 19 2.80 2.98 11.08
CA HIS A 19 3.50 3.89 10.18
C HIS A 19 4.82 3.30 9.63
N GLU A 20 5.59 2.63 10.50
CA GLU A 20 6.85 1.99 10.11
C GLU A 20 6.64 0.79 9.16
N GLU A 21 5.59 -0.01 9.39
CA GLU A 21 5.23 -1.11 8.48
C GLU A 21 4.82 -0.57 7.12
N LEU A 22 4.06 0.52 7.08
CA LEU A 22 3.67 1.18 5.84
C LEU A 22 4.91 1.70 5.08
N LYS A 23 5.78 2.44 5.76
CA LYS A 23 7.02 2.98 5.17
C LYS A 23 7.91 1.89 4.60
N SER A 24 8.10 0.80 5.36
CA SER A 24 8.84 -0.38 4.90
C SER A 24 8.17 -1.05 3.69
N GLY A 25 6.84 -1.14 3.69
CA GLY A 25 6.05 -1.61 2.56
C GLY A 25 6.26 -0.77 1.31
N ILE A 26 6.24 0.56 1.43
CA ILE A 26 6.46 1.49 0.30
C ILE A 26 7.84 1.25 -0.32
N HIS A 27 8.90 1.17 0.49
CA HIS A 27 10.26 0.91 0.00
C HIS A 27 10.39 -0.46 -0.70
N THR A 28 9.74 -1.49 -0.14
CA THR A 28 9.72 -2.83 -0.74
C THR A 28 9.05 -2.79 -2.11
N LEU A 29 7.89 -2.14 -2.22
CA LEU A 29 7.16 -2.05 -3.48
C LEU A 29 7.86 -1.15 -4.49
N GLN A 30 8.55 -0.10 -4.08
CA GLN A 30 9.39 0.69 -4.97
C GLN A 30 10.45 -0.18 -5.66
N SER A 31 11.11 -1.09 -4.93
CA SER A 31 12.11 -2.02 -5.50
C SER A 31 11.54 -3.02 -6.50
N ILE A 32 10.22 -3.22 -6.49
CA ILE A 32 9.50 -4.13 -7.40
C ILE A 32 8.95 -3.34 -8.59
N CYS A 33 8.22 -2.26 -8.31
CA CYS A 33 7.49 -1.49 -9.32
C CYS A 33 8.43 -0.67 -10.22
N MET A 34 9.57 -0.19 -9.71
CA MET A 34 10.51 0.58 -10.51
C MET A 34 11.07 -0.25 -11.70
N PRO A 35 11.62 -1.47 -11.51
CA PRO A 35 12.05 -2.29 -12.64
C PRO A 35 10.90 -2.88 -13.47
N GLU A 36 9.72 -3.16 -12.88
CA GLU A 36 8.56 -3.66 -13.64
C GLU A 36 8.02 -2.64 -14.65
N THR A 37 8.12 -1.35 -14.33
CA THR A 37 7.50 -0.27 -15.12
C THR A 37 8.51 0.56 -15.92
N GLY A 38 9.80 0.44 -15.62
CA GLY A 38 10.84 1.26 -16.25
C GLY A 38 10.91 2.69 -15.71
N ALA A 39 10.18 3.01 -14.62
CA ALA A 39 10.27 4.30 -13.96
C ALA A 39 11.71 4.56 -13.48
N THR A 40 12.17 5.80 -13.66
CA THR A 40 13.51 6.23 -13.23
C THR A 40 13.47 6.74 -11.79
N GLU A 41 14.61 6.77 -11.11
CA GLU A 41 14.70 7.40 -9.78
C GLU A 41 14.20 8.85 -9.78
N GLN A 42 14.40 9.58 -10.88
CA GLN A 42 13.88 10.94 -11.02
C GLN A 42 12.34 10.95 -10.96
N ILE A 43 11.68 10.10 -11.74
CA ILE A 43 10.21 9.96 -11.72
C ILE A 43 9.73 9.64 -10.30
N ILE A 44 10.40 8.72 -9.61
CA ILE A 44 10.01 8.33 -8.25
C ILE A 44 10.13 9.50 -7.26
N ASN A 45 11.24 10.24 -7.33
CA ASN A 45 11.44 11.42 -6.48
C ASN A 45 10.39 12.50 -6.77
N GLU A 46 10.07 12.76 -8.04
CA GLU A 46 9.02 13.71 -8.42
C GLU A 46 7.65 13.29 -7.87
N ILE A 47 7.30 12.00 -7.92
CA ILE A 47 6.06 11.47 -7.34
C ILE A 47 6.03 11.68 -5.81
N TYR A 48 7.13 11.37 -5.10
CA TYR A 48 7.19 11.57 -3.65
C TYR A 48 7.20 13.04 -3.23
N ASP A 49 7.70 13.93 -4.07
CA ASP A 49 7.61 15.39 -3.90
C ASP A 49 6.21 15.95 -4.24
N GLY A 50 5.28 15.08 -4.70
CA GLY A 50 3.92 15.46 -5.09
C GLY A 50 3.79 16.02 -6.51
N ASN A 51 4.86 15.98 -7.31
CA ASN A 51 4.89 16.43 -8.70
C ASN A 51 4.53 15.27 -9.64
N ILE A 52 3.24 14.95 -9.74
CA ILE A 52 2.76 13.81 -10.53
C ILE A 52 2.42 14.26 -11.96
N ASN A 53 3.26 13.91 -12.93
CA ASN A 53 2.94 14.09 -14.35
C ASN A 53 2.01 12.96 -14.84
N VAL A 54 0.70 13.18 -14.75
CA VAL A 54 -0.31 12.18 -15.12
C VAL A 54 -0.33 11.83 -16.61
N ASP A 55 0.33 12.60 -17.49
CA ASP A 55 0.40 12.32 -18.93
C ASP A 55 1.58 11.39 -19.31
N ASP A 56 2.49 11.11 -18.38
CA ASP A 56 3.63 10.20 -18.60
C ASP A 56 3.23 8.73 -18.33
N GLU A 57 3.42 7.88 -19.33
CA GLU A 57 3.07 6.45 -19.27
C GLU A 57 3.84 5.69 -18.18
N ASN A 58 5.10 6.05 -17.92
CA ASN A 58 5.89 5.42 -16.86
C ASN A 58 5.39 5.86 -15.47
N VAL A 59 4.95 7.12 -15.33
CA VAL A 59 4.30 7.60 -14.10
C VAL A 59 3.00 6.85 -13.85
N GLN A 60 2.12 6.76 -14.85
CA GLN A 60 0.85 6.02 -14.74
C GLN A 60 1.09 4.56 -14.36
N SER A 61 2.00 3.89 -15.08
CA SER A 61 2.32 2.48 -14.84
C SER A 61 2.90 2.24 -13.45
N TYR A 62 3.79 3.13 -12.98
CA TYR A 62 4.37 3.04 -11.63
C TYR A 62 3.30 3.21 -10.54
N VAL A 63 2.45 4.22 -10.66
CA VAL A 63 1.36 4.48 -9.70
C VAL A 63 0.37 3.30 -9.68
N GLU A 64 -0.01 2.78 -10.84
CA GLU A 64 -0.87 1.60 -10.94
C GLU A 64 -0.22 0.38 -10.26
N CYS A 65 1.06 0.11 -10.51
CA CYS A 65 1.78 -0.97 -9.86
C CYS A 65 1.75 -0.84 -8.34
N MET A 66 2.08 0.34 -7.81
CA MET A 66 2.08 0.59 -6.37
C MET A 66 0.68 0.38 -5.77
N MET A 67 -0.35 0.93 -6.40
CA MET A 67 -1.74 0.80 -5.94
C MET A 67 -2.23 -0.65 -5.97
N LYS A 68 -1.88 -1.42 -7.01
CA LYS A 68 -2.23 -2.84 -7.10
C LYS A 68 -1.53 -3.69 -6.04
N LYS A 69 -0.23 -3.48 -5.84
CA LYS A 69 0.53 -4.24 -4.83
C LYS A 69 0.10 -3.92 -3.40
N PHE A 70 -0.36 -2.70 -3.14
CA PHE A 70 -1.00 -2.33 -1.87
C PHE A 70 -2.46 -2.74 -1.76
N ASN A 71 -3.06 -3.32 -2.81
CA ASN A 71 -4.48 -3.67 -2.87
C ASN A 71 -5.43 -2.47 -2.68
N ILE A 72 -4.95 -1.26 -3.01
CA ILE A 72 -5.74 -0.02 -3.12
C ILE A 72 -6.62 -0.09 -4.37
N VAL A 73 -6.09 -0.70 -5.44
CA VAL A 73 -6.83 -1.02 -6.66
C VAL A 73 -6.65 -2.51 -6.94
N ASP A 74 -7.73 -3.23 -7.26
CA ASP A 74 -7.65 -4.65 -7.63
C ASP A 74 -7.20 -4.84 -9.09
N ASP A 75 -7.04 -6.10 -9.51
CA ASP A 75 -6.63 -6.42 -10.89
C ASP A 75 -7.62 -5.96 -11.96
N ASN A 76 -8.88 -5.74 -11.59
CA ASN A 76 -9.94 -5.27 -12.48
C ASN A 76 -10.06 -3.74 -12.50
N GLY A 77 -9.24 -3.02 -11.73
CA GLY A 77 -9.31 -1.57 -11.60
C GLY A 77 -10.33 -1.06 -10.58
N ASN A 78 -10.88 -1.92 -9.72
CA ASN A 78 -11.80 -1.49 -8.67
C ASN A 78 -11.02 -0.93 -7.47
N PHE A 79 -11.45 0.23 -6.99
CA PHE A 79 -10.88 0.88 -5.83
C PHE A 79 -11.36 0.23 -4.52
N ASN A 80 -10.44 -0.05 -3.62
CA ASN A 80 -10.70 -0.61 -2.30
C ASN A 80 -10.71 0.51 -1.25
N GLU A 81 -11.91 0.99 -0.90
CA GLU A 81 -12.08 2.08 0.06
C GLU A 81 -11.56 1.73 1.46
N GLU A 82 -11.78 0.50 1.92
CA GLU A 82 -11.37 0.04 3.25
C GLU A 82 -9.84 0.09 3.40
N VAL A 83 -9.13 -0.57 2.47
CA VAL A 83 -7.66 -0.57 2.47
C VAL A 83 -7.10 0.84 2.31
N THR A 84 -7.71 1.66 1.46
CA THR A 84 -7.24 3.04 1.28
C THR A 84 -7.41 3.86 2.56
N ARG A 85 -8.52 3.69 3.27
CA ARG A 85 -8.75 4.36 4.54
C ARG A 85 -7.70 3.93 5.57
N ASP A 86 -7.39 2.64 5.66
CA ASP A 86 -6.39 2.13 6.59
C ASP A 86 -4.99 2.71 6.29
N VAL A 87 -4.59 2.74 5.01
CA VAL A 87 -3.32 3.33 4.57
C VAL A 87 -3.29 4.83 4.90
N VAL A 88 -4.34 5.57 4.56
CA VAL A 88 -4.41 7.01 4.83
C VAL A 88 -4.38 7.28 6.34
N SER A 89 -5.08 6.49 7.15
CA SER A 89 -5.05 6.61 8.61
C SER A 89 -3.67 6.32 9.20
N ALA A 90 -2.90 5.39 8.63
CA ALA A 90 -1.53 5.13 9.07
C ALA A 90 -0.53 6.24 8.69
N ILE A 91 -0.83 7.04 7.66
CA ILE A 91 -0.01 8.21 7.26
C ILE A 91 -0.40 9.44 8.09
N LEU A 92 -1.70 9.67 8.26
CA LEU A 92 -2.24 10.87 8.87
C LEU A 92 -2.31 10.81 10.40
N ASP A 93 -1.73 9.79 11.05
CA ASP A 93 -1.85 9.60 12.50
C ASP A 93 -1.56 10.90 13.25
N GLU A 94 -2.63 11.51 13.79
CA GLU A 94 -2.71 12.90 14.26
C GLU A 94 -1.94 13.14 15.57
N ASN A 95 -1.14 12.17 16.00
CA ASN A 95 -0.36 12.17 17.24
C ASN A 95 1.09 12.66 17.08
N GLU A 96 1.50 13.08 15.86
CA GLU A 96 2.78 13.74 15.57
C GLU A 96 2.69 15.28 15.49
N ASN A 97 1.89 15.92 16.38
CA ASN A 97 1.96 17.37 16.64
C ASN A 97 2.18 17.67 18.13
#